data_AF-A0A1E5L088-F1
#
_entry.id   AF-A0A1E5L088-F1
#
_cell.length_a   1.000
_cell.length_b   1.000
_cell.length_c   1.000
_cell.angle_alpha   90.00
_cell.angle_beta   90.00
_cell.angle_gamma   90.00
#
_symmetry.space_group_name_H-M   'P 1'
#
loop_
_entity.id
_entity.type
_entity.pdbx_description
1 polymer ?
#
loop_
_entity_poly.entity_id
_entity_poly.type
_entity_poly.pdbx_seq_one_letter_code
_entity_poly.pdbx_strand_id
1 'polypeptide(L)' 'MKINLKKYVDEKKVTLEVVAKETGVELEMLLEMYNKGTFDSAKLGVNGLTNLLMYFEITNVNNLIPEIR' A
#
# COMPACT_ATOMS: atom_id res chain seq x y z
N MET A 1 -7.68 5.41 -6.00
CA MET A 1 -6.29 5.86 -5.81
C MET A 1 -5.35 4.78 -6.35
N LYS A 2 -4.39 5.10 -7.22
CA LYS A 2 -3.47 4.12 -7.82
C LYS A 2 -2.05 4.34 -7.29
N ILE A 3 -1.80 3.94 -6.05
CA ILE A 3 -0.43 3.89 -5.50
C ILE A 3 0.18 2.55 -5.93
N ASN A 4 1.42 2.54 -6.42
CA ASN A 4 2.08 1.31 -6.83
C ASN A 4 2.82 0.64 -5.67
N LEU A 5 2.18 -0.33 -5.00
CA LEU A 5 2.78 -1.05 -3.86
C LEU A 5 4.12 -1.70 -4.22
N LYS A 6 4.23 -2.28 -5.42
CA LYS A 6 5.47 -2.93 -5.89
C LYS A 6 6.64 -1.96 -5.86
N LYS A 7 6.45 -0.73 -6.32
CA LYS A 7 7.47 0.31 -6.29
C LYS A 7 8.02 0.53 -4.87
N TYR A 8 7.14 0.71 -3.89
CA TYR A 8 7.57 1.03 -2.51
C TYR A 8 8.24 -0.16 -1.81
N VAL A 9 7.73 -1.37 -2.04
CA VAL A 9 8.32 -2.60 -1.49
C VAL A 9 9.73 -2.82 -2.06
N ASP A 10 9.88 -2.68 -3.38
CA ASP A 10 11.15 -2.87 -4.08
C ASP A 10 12.17 -1.77 -3.70
N GLU A 11 11.74 -0.50 -3.60
CA GLU A 11 12.60 0.64 -3.17
C GLU A 11 13.08 0.51 -1.73
N LYS A 12 12.19 0.10 -0.81
CA LYS A 12 12.53 -0.10 0.61
C LYS A 12 13.31 -1.40 0.85
N LYS A 13 13.41 -2.27 -0.16
CA LYS A 13 14.09 -3.58 -0.12
C LYS A 13 13.57 -4.48 1.01
N VAL A 14 12.25 -4.50 1.20
CA VAL A 14 11.57 -5.32 2.21
C VAL A 14 10.76 -6.43 1.55
N THR A 15 10.47 -7.49 2.30
CA THR A 15 9.56 -8.55 1.84
C THR A 15 8.13 -8.25 2.26
N LEU A 16 7.14 -8.85 1.59
CA LEU A 16 5.74 -8.64 1.93
C LEU A 16 5.37 -9.20 3.31
N GLU A 17 6.08 -10.22 3.80
CA GLU A 17 5.92 -10.76 5.16
C GLU A 17 6.32 -9.73 6.22
N VAL A 18 7.39 -8.96 5.96
CA VAL A 18 7.79 -7.86 6.84
C VAL A 18 6.72 -6.77 6.82
N VAL A 19 6.24 -6.39 5.63
CA VAL A 19 5.16 -5.39 5.52
C VAL A 19 3.92 -5.85 6.28
N ALA A 20 3.48 -7.10 6.09
CA ALA A 20 2.33 -7.66 6.78
C ALA A 20 2.44 -7.58 8.30
N LYS A 21 3.62 -7.94 8.83
CA LYS A 21 3.92 -7.89 10.27
C LYS A 21 3.87 -6.46 10.81
N GLU A 22 4.46 -5.50 10.10
CA GLU A 22 4.60 -4.11 10.56
C GLU A 22 3.31 -3.30 10.39
N THR A 23 2.49 -3.61 9.39
CA THR A 23 1.25 -2.86 9.11
C THR A 23 -0.02 -3.54 9.63
N GLY A 24 0.06 -4.82 10.01
CA GLY A 24 -1.09 -5.64 10.38
C GLY A 24 -2.02 -5.96 9.22
N VAL A 25 -1.58 -5.72 7.98
CA VAL A 25 -2.35 -6.06 6.77
C VAL A 25 -2.06 -7.51 6.40
N GLU A 26 -3.10 -8.24 6.03
CA GLU A 26 -2.96 -9.65 5.65
C GLU A 26 -2.03 -9.82 4.44
N LEU A 27 -1.14 -10.82 4.52
CA LEU A 27 -0.14 -11.11 3.49
C LEU A 27 -0.78 -11.43 2.13
N GLU A 28 -1.90 -12.17 2.12
CA GLU A 28 -2.62 -12.49 0.87
C GLU A 28 -3.12 -11.23 0.16
N MET A 29 -3.61 -10.25 0.93
CA MET A 29 -4.06 -8.97 0.39
C MET A 29 -2.87 -8.17 -0.18
N LEU A 30 -1.74 -8.18 0.52
CA LEU A 30 -0.50 -7.55 0.05
C LEU A 30 0.02 -8.19 -1.23
N LEU A 31 -0.02 -9.51 -1.35
CA LEU A 31 0.36 -10.25 -2.57
C LEU A 31 -0.53 -9.86 -3.75
N GLU A 32 -1.85 -9.80 -3.55
CA GLU A 32 -2.78 -9.38 -4.60
C GLU A 32 -2.49 -7.95 -5.06
N MET A 33 -2.30 -7.01 -4.12
CA MET A 33 -2.01 -5.60 -4.42
C MET A 33 -0.63 -5.40 -5.05
N TYR A 34 0.37 -6.18 -4.63
CA TYR A 34 1.73 -6.15 -5.19
C TYR A 34 1.70 -6.61 -6.65
N ASN A 35 1.00 -7.69 -6.94
CA ASN A 35 0.84 -8.21 -8.30
C ASN A 35 0.02 -7.28 -9.20
N LYS A 36 -1.00 -6.62 -8.66
CA LYS A 36 -1.80 -5.62 -9.39
C LYS A 36 -1.11 -4.27 -9.52
N GLY A 37 -0.07 -4.01 -8.70
CA GLY A 37 0.59 -2.72 -8.62
C GLY A 37 -0.32 -1.58 -8.16
N THR A 38 -1.37 -1.88 -7.39
CA THR A 38 -2.35 -0.88 -6.91
C THR A 38 -2.81 -1.18 -5.49
N PHE A 39 -2.95 -0.15 -4.67
CA PHE A 39 -3.63 -0.24 -3.38
C PHE A 39 -5.15 -0.32 -3.58
N ASP A 40 -5.78 -1.34 -3.00
CA ASP A 40 -7.23 -1.47 -2.95
C ASP A 40 -7.76 -0.98 -1.60
N SER A 41 -8.13 0.30 -1.55
CA SER A 41 -8.63 0.93 -0.33
C SER A 41 -9.96 0.35 0.16
N ALA A 42 -10.75 -0.26 -0.73
CA ALA A 42 -12.00 -0.91 -0.34
C ALA A 42 -11.75 -2.21 0.43
N LYS A 43 -10.68 -2.94 0.06
CA LYS A 43 -10.25 -4.16 0.76
C LYS A 43 -9.49 -3.89 2.06
N LEU A 44 -8.62 -2.87 2.06
CA LEU A 44 -7.77 -2.52 3.21
C LEU A 44 -8.55 -1.95 4.39
N GLY A 45 -9.68 -1.30 4.12
CA GLY A 45 -10.31 -0.39 5.08
C GLY A 45 -9.41 0.81 5.44
N VAL A 46 -9.93 1.72 6.27
CA VAL A 46 -9.22 2.96 6.63
C VAL A 46 -7.95 2.66 7.43
N ASN A 47 -8.00 1.70 8.35
CA ASN A 47 -6.87 1.36 9.22
C ASN A 47 -5.71 0.72 8.45
N GLY A 48 -5.99 -0.29 7.61
CA GLY A 48 -4.97 -0.97 6.81
C GLY A 48 -4.32 -0.01 5.81
N LEU A 49 -5.12 0.87 5.20
CA LEU A 49 -4.61 1.90 4.30
C LEU A 49 -3.69 2.88 5.04
N THR A 50 -4.13 3.40 6.19
CA THR A 50 -3.35 4.37 6.99
C THR A 50 -2.02 3.75 7.45
N ASN A 51 -2.04 2.51 7.93
CA ASN A 51 -0.83 1.81 8.37
C ASN A 51 0.17 1.62 7.23
N LEU A 52 -0.29 1.26 6.02
CA LEU A 52 0.61 1.14 4.88
C LEU A 52 1.17 2.49 4.42
N LEU A 53 0.33 3.54 4.39
CA LEU A 53 0.79 4.88 4.02
C LEU A 53 1.85 5.40 5.01
N MET A 54 1.66 5.18 6.30
CA MET A 54 2.65 5.50 7.33
C MET A 54 3.93 4.68 7.17
N TYR A 55 3.81 3.36 6.98
CA TYR A 55 4.96 2.46 6.84
C TYR A 55 5.85 2.80 5.64
N PHE A 56 5.24 3.20 4.53
CA PHE A 56 5.96 3.62 3.32
C PHE A 56 6.25 5.12 3.27
N GLU A 57 5.97 5.86 4.36
CA GLU A 57 6.18 7.31 4.47
C GLU A 57 5.55 8.09 3.30
N ILE A 58 4.38 7.61 2.83
CA ILE A 58 3.61 8.22 1.75
C ILE A 58 2.87 9.42 2.32
N THR A 59 3.60 10.52 2.46
CA THR A 59 3.15 11.79 3.04
C THR A 59 2.52 12.73 2.01
N ASN A 60 2.77 12.50 0.72
CA ASN A 60 2.29 13.40 -0.33
C ASN A 60 0.87 13.04 -0.77
N VAL A 61 -0.10 13.60 -0.05
CA VAL A 61 -1.55 13.46 -0.27
C VAL A 61 -1.98 13.88 -1.69
N ASN A 62 -1.16 14.67 -2.39
CA ASN A 62 -1.43 15.07 -3.78
C ASN A 62 -1.43 13.90 -4.77
N ASN A 63 -0.79 12.77 -4.46
CA ASN A 63 -0.92 11.51 -5.22
C ASN A 63 -2.14 10.66 -4.79
N LEU A 64 -2.91 11.13 -3.79
CA LEU A 64 -4.11 10.49 -3.26
C LEU A 64 -5.41 11.06 -3.87
N ILE A 65 -5.31 12.13 -4.68
CA ILE A 65 -6.44 12.69 -5.40
C ILE A 65 -6.71 11.80 -6.63
N PRO A 66 -7.90 11.20 -6.79
CA PRO A 66 -8.25 10.58 -8.06
C PRO A 66 -8.23 11.67 -9.12
N GLU A 67 -7.59 11.42 -10.27
CA GLU A 67 -7.72 12.32 -11.43
C GLU A 67 -9.21 12.49 -11.74
N ILE A 68 -9.77 13.64 -11.35
CA ILE A 68 -11.09 14.06 -11.77
C ILE A 68 -10.90 14.50 -13.23
N ARG A 69 -11.41 13.71 -14.16
CA ARG A 69 -11.57 14.10 -15.56
C ARG A 69 -12.79 14.99 -15.71
#